data_AF-A0A952K410-F1
#
_entry.id   AF-A0A952K410-F1
#
_cell.length_a   1.000
_cell.length_b   1.000
_cell.length_c   1.000
_cell.angle_alpha   90.00
_cell.angle_beta   90.00
_cell.angle_gamma   90.00
#
_symmetry.space_group_name_H-M   'P 1'
#
loop_
_entity.id
_entity.type
_entity.pdbx_description
1 polymer ?
#
loop_
_entity_poly.entity_id
_entity_poly.type
_entity_poly.pdbx_seq_one_letter_code
_entity_poly.pdbx_strand_id
1 'polypeptide(L)'
;MATKNKNKYTIIILTLCLLGAIGFIVYQNYPSIQQKIGFSPMQSNNQNTPINSSSEFESNLNSFFQELNSNEEVSKSQIDFFNFIKKEENFPSKDEYLKLINTQKIPTDYKYFFNECFPSYLQNISSSTNQLKGTNILFSSNSDSIKSVYLLFNKEKQSSTALVKNLPNAKNRIVISGTYTSPYSLPAGLAVDKGETINPYIQKWDGLLLIDKNSKPHILNIEELSFNFKSFKIKSNFSDYLKFVEVLKENKISIIQSHLIVYNDTICVEKDLKQAKTRRRAIFETKDKGIHIFDSFDKNFSLYELADYVIENYGATRAINIDMGDYNYCKIFENSVQKKDYSTLGKGVTLSNFIVIDY
;
A
#
# COMPACT_ATOMS: atom_id res chain seq x y z
N MET A 1 10.32 18.55 8.92
CA MET A 1 10.50 17.27 8.18
C MET A 1 10.80 16.05 9.06
N ALA A 2 11.23 16.18 10.32
CA ALA A 2 11.50 15.04 11.21
C ALA A 2 10.25 14.38 11.85
N THR A 3 9.05 14.92 11.64
CA THR A 3 7.82 14.49 12.34
C THR A 3 7.05 13.37 11.63
N LYS A 4 7.19 13.22 10.30
CA LYS A 4 6.43 12.22 9.53
C LYS A 4 6.95 10.78 9.70
N ASN A 5 8.27 10.63 9.91
CA ASN A 5 8.88 9.33 10.23
C ASN A 5 8.58 8.88 11.65
N LYS A 6 8.43 9.81 12.62
CA LYS A 6 8.06 9.48 14.00
C LYS A 6 6.80 8.62 14.04
N ASN A 7 5.74 8.99 13.32
CA ASN A 7 4.47 8.25 13.37
C ASN A 7 4.57 6.79 12.84
N LYS A 8 5.40 6.51 11.82
CA LYS A 8 5.61 5.13 11.33
C LYS A 8 6.38 4.28 12.34
N TYR A 9 7.47 4.82 12.90
CA TYR A 9 8.21 4.12 13.95
C TYR A 9 7.36 3.96 15.21
N THR A 10 6.54 4.95 15.56
CA THR A 10 5.57 4.87 16.64
C THR A 10 4.59 3.73 16.41
N ILE A 11 3.99 3.57 15.21
CA ILE A 11 3.06 2.46 14.93
C ILE A 11 3.74 1.08 15.05
N ILE A 12 4.98 0.94 14.57
CA ILE A 12 5.73 -0.33 14.65
C ILE A 12 6.13 -0.63 16.10
N ILE A 13 6.66 0.35 16.81
CA ILE A 13 7.00 0.24 18.23
C ILE A 13 5.74 -0.10 19.03
N LEU A 14 4.62 0.56 18.76
CA LEU A 14 3.34 0.28 19.43
C LEU A 14 2.80 -1.12 19.11
N THR A 15 2.98 -1.60 17.87
CA THR A 15 2.61 -2.98 17.49
C THR A 15 3.48 -4.00 18.22
N LEU A 16 4.79 -3.77 18.30
CA LEU A 16 5.73 -4.64 19.01
C LEU A 16 5.49 -4.60 20.53
N CYS A 17 5.24 -3.41 21.09
CA CYS A 17 4.85 -3.23 22.49
C CYS A 17 3.52 -3.94 22.78
N LEU A 18 2.54 -3.87 21.87
CA LEU A 18 1.26 -4.58 22.01
C LEU A 18 1.46 -6.10 22.01
N LEU A 19 2.25 -6.63 21.07
CA LEU A 19 2.56 -8.06 21.02
C LEU A 19 3.32 -8.53 22.27
N GLY A 20 4.27 -7.72 22.76
CA GLY A 20 4.95 -7.95 24.03
C GLY A 20 4.02 -7.88 25.24
N ALA A 21 3.06 -6.94 25.24
CA ALA A 21 2.06 -6.78 26.29
C ALA A 21 1.19 -8.03 26.42
N ILE A 22 0.68 -8.51 25.29
CA ILE A 22 -0.20 -9.67 25.27
C ILE A 22 0.58 -10.92 25.68
N GLY A 23 1.83 -11.07 25.22
CA GLY A 23 2.73 -12.14 25.68
C GLY A 23 2.95 -12.12 27.20
N PHE A 24 3.17 -10.93 27.78
CA PHE A 24 3.36 -10.77 29.23
C PHE A 24 2.08 -11.04 30.03
N ILE A 25 0.92 -10.60 29.55
CA ILE A 25 -0.39 -10.88 30.17
C ILE A 25 -0.67 -12.39 30.16
N VAL A 26 -0.39 -13.09 29.04
CA VAL A 26 -0.53 -14.54 28.95
C VAL A 26 0.44 -15.25 29.90
N TYR A 27 1.70 -14.80 29.97
CA TYR A 27 2.68 -15.33 30.92
C TYR A 27 2.25 -15.16 32.39
N GLN A 28 1.70 -13.99 32.76
CA GLN A 28 1.26 -13.72 34.13
C GLN A 28 0.00 -14.50 34.55
N ASN A 29 -0.87 -14.84 33.59
CA ASN A 29 -2.18 -15.45 33.89
C ASN A 29 -2.25 -16.96 33.66
N TYR A 30 -1.18 -17.60 33.16
CA TYR A 30 -1.11 -19.05 32.98
C TYR A 30 0.01 -19.66 33.83
N PRO A 31 -0.30 -20.13 35.07
CA PRO A 31 0.70 -20.71 35.99
C PRO A 31 1.47 -21.89 35.41
N SER A 32 0.90 -22.60 34.44
CA SER A 32 1.55 -23.69 33.70
C SER A 32 2.71 -23.23 32.81
N ILE A 33 2.73 -21.96 32.41
CA ILE A 33 3.83 -21.31 31.69
C ILE A 33 4.89 -20.83 32.69
N GLN A 34 4.47 -20.27 33.83
CA GLN A 34 5.38 -19.80 34.89
C GLN A 34 6.20 -20.93 35.50
N GLN A 35 5.60 -22.11 35.72
CA GLN A 35 6.31 -23.29 36.22
C GLN A 35 7.39 -23.82 35.28
N LYS A 36 7.34 -23.49 33.98
CA LYS A 36 8.34 -23.92 32.99
C LYS A 36 9.52 -22.96 32.85
N ILE A 37 9.41 -21.72 33.34
CA ILE A 37 10.33 -20.61 33.02
C ILE A 37 10.84 -19.96 34.33
N GLY A 38 11.31 -20.78 35.28
CA GLY A 38 11.54 -20.34 36.66
C GLY A 38 12.49 -19.15 36.82
N PHE A 39 11.98 -18.02 37.33
CA PHE A 39 12.80 -16.90 37.81
C PHE A 39 12.21 -16.26 39.07
N SER A 40 13.09 -15.91 40.02
CA SER A 40 12.78 -15.18 41.25
C SER A 40 12.95 -13.65 41.06
N PRO A 41 12.13 -12.81 41.71
CA PRO A 41 12.14 -11.37 41.47
C PRO A 41 13.25 -10.64 42.26
N MET A 42 13.88 -9.67 41.60
CA MET A 42 14.93 -8.81 42.15
C MET A 42 14.36 -7.44 42.58
N GLN A 43 14.83 -6.93 43.73
CA GLN A 43 14.37 -5.69 44.36
C GLN A 43 14.95 -4.42 43.69
N SER A 44 14.15 -3.35 43.59
CA SER A 44 14.56 -2.06 43.03
C SER A 44 14.91 -1.02 44.11
N ASN A 45 15.95 -0.22 43.83
CA ASN A 45 16.36 0.96 44.61
C ASN A 45 16.14 2.23 43.78
N ASN A 46 15.59 3.27 44.41
CA ASN A 46 15.24 4.58 43.85
C ASN A 46 16.37 5.60 44.04
N GLN A 47 16.80 6.31 42.99
CA GLN A 47 17.33 7.68 43.09
C GLN A 47 16.97 8.51 41.84
N ASN A 48 16.51 9.75 42.10
CA ASN A 48 16.02 10.73 41.12
C ASN A 48 17.13 11.70 40.69
N THR A 49 17.36 11.83 39.37
CA THR A 49 18.17 12.89 38.76
C THR A 49 17.41 13.45 37.55
N PRO A 50 17.50 14.76 37.21
CA PRO A 50 16.73 15.34 36.11
C PRO A 50 17.33 14.94 34.75
N ILE A 51 16.51 14.28 33.93
CA ILE A 51 16.87 13.62 32.66
C ILE A 51 16.84 14.62 31.50
N ASN A 52 17.94 14.71 30.76
CA ASN A 52 18.02 15.36 29.45
C ASN A 52 17.32 14.45 28.41
N SER A 53 16.06 14.75 28.13
CA SER A 53 15.04 13.75 27.77
C SER A 53 15.12 13.15 26.36
N SER A 54 15.97 13.61 25.44
CA SER A 54 16.00 13.07 24.07
C SER A 54 17.10 12.04 23.82
N SER A 55 18.33 12.31 24.29
CA SER A 55 19.46 11.38 24.13
C SER A 55 19.35 10.19 25.06
N GLU A 56 18.81 10.40 26.26
CA GLU A 56 18.60 9.36 27.24
C GLU A 56 17.44 8.43 26.85
N PHE A 57 16.40 8.97 26.21
CA PHE A 57 15.32 8.16 25.64
C PHE A 57 15.81 7.27 24.50
N GLU A 58 16.56 7.80 23.54
CA GLU A 58 17.11 6.98 22.44
C GLU A 58 18.11 5.93 22.95
N SER A 59 18.93 6.26 23.94
CA SER A 59 19.85 5.31 24.59
C SER A 59 19.09 4.20 25.34
N ASN A 60 18.09 4.57 26.15
CA ASN A 60 17.29 3.61 26.92
C ASN A 60 16.42 2.74 26.01
N LEU A 61 15.89 3.30 24.93
CA LEU A 61 15.11 2.57 23.93
C LEU A 61 15.99 1.57 23.15
N ASN A 62 17.20 1.97 22.75
CA ASN A 62 18.15 1.08 22.09
C ASN A 62 18.65 -0.01 23.04
N SER A 63 18.93 0.31 24.31
CA SER A 63 19.29 -0.66 25.34
C SER A 63 18.15 -1.67 25.56
N PHE A 64 16.91 -1.18 25.68
CA PHE A 64 15.72 -2.01 25.83
C PHE A 64 15.49 -2.94 24.64
N PHE A 65 15.66 -2.44 23.41
CA PHE A 65 15.56 -3.28 22.21
C PHE A 65 16.71 -4.27 22.08
N GLN A 66 17.92 -3.93 22.52
CA GLN A 66 19.02 -4.88 22.59
C GLN A 66 18.74 -5.98 23.62
N GLU A 67 18.19 -5.63 24.79
CA GLU A 67 17.84 -6.56 25.85
C GLU A 67 16.70 -7.51 25.44
N LEU A 68 15.66 -6.98 24.78
CA LEU A 68 14.56 -7.77 24.20
C LEU A 68 15.03 -8.75 23.13
N ASN A 69 16.01 -8.36 22.31
CA ASN A 69 16.56 -9.19 21.23
C ASN A 69 17.62 -10.19 21.73
N SER A 70 18.29 -9.90 22.85
CA SER A 70 19.32 -10.79 23.44
C SER A 70 18.75 -11.86 24.36
N ASN A 71 17.49 -11.72 24.79
CA ASN A 71 16.88 -12.66 25.71
C ASN A 71 16.09 -13.74 24.94
N GLU A 72 16.70 -14.93 24.84
CA GLU A 72 16.20 -16.10 24.12
C GLU A 72 14.78 -16.49 24.58
N GLU A 73 14.41 -16.21 25.83
CA GLU A 73 13.09 -16.48 26.40
C GLU A 73 12.00 -15.50 25.91
N VAL A 74 12.35 -14.24 25.67
CA VAL A 74 11.43 -13.22 25.13
C VAL A 74 11.13 -13.54 23.66
N SER A 75 12.16 -13.86 22.88
CA SER A 75 12.02 -14.27 21.48
C SER A 75 11.15 -15.53 21.37
N LYS A 76 11.37 -16.53 22.24
CA LYS A 76 10.56 -17.75 22.30
C LYS A 76 9.11 -17.46 22.70
N SER A 77 8.87 -16.59 23.69
CA SER A 77 7.52 -16.19 24.10
C SER A 77 6.76 -15.45 23.00
N GLN A 78 7.44 -14.62 22.20
CA GLN A 78 6.86 -13.95 21.04
C GLN A 78 6.49 -14.95 19.92
N ILE A 79 7.36 -15.95 19.66
CA ILE A 79 7.10 -17.03 18.69
C ILE A 79 5.91 -17.90 19.14
N ASP A 80 5.87 -18.28 20.42
CA ASP A 80 4.79 -19.10 20.97
C ASP A 80 3.45 -18.34 20.96
N PHE A 81 3.46 -17.04 21.24
CA PHE A 81 2.28 -16.19 21.13
C PHE A 81 1.80 -16.01 19.69
N PHE A 82 2.72 -15.81 18.74
CA PHE A 82 2.39 -15.74 17.31
C PHE A 82 1.77 -17.06 16.82
N ASN A 83 2.29 -18.20 17.29
CA ASN A 83 1.73 -19.52 17.00
C ASN A 83 0.37 -19.76 17.67
N PHE A 84 0.11 -19.16 18.82
CA PHE A 84 -1.19 -19.18 19.49
C PHE A 84 -2.24 -18.35 18.74
N ILE A 85 -1.94 -17.09 18.39
CA ILE A 85 -2.82 -16.23 17.58
C ILE A 85 -3.11 -16.87 16.22
N LYS A 86 -2.11 -17.54 15.62
CA LYS A 86 -2.27 -18.25 14.34
C LYS A 86 -3.16 -19.50 14.44
N LYS A 87 -3.34 -20.07 15.64
CA LYS A 87 -4.19 -21.25 15.89
C LYS A 87 -5.65 -20.90 16.19
N GLU A 88 -5.92 -19.70 16.68
CA GLU A 88 -7.28 -19.21 16.94
C GLU A 88 -7.86 -18.65 15.62
N GLU A 89 -8.79 -19.38 15.01
CA GLU A 89 -9.40 -18.98 13.72
C GLU A 89 -10.32 -17.75 13.83
N ASN A 90 -10.70 -17.34 15.05
CA ASN A 90 -11.60 -16.22 15.28
C ASN A 90 -10.95 -15.18 16.20
N PHE A 91 -10.51 -14.06 15.60
CA PHE A 91 -10.15 -12.87 16.37
C PHE A 91 -11.34 -12.41 17.21
N PRO A 92 -11.12 -11.96 18.47
CA PRO A 92 -12.20 -11.41 19.29
C PRO A 92 -12.87 -10.23 18.58
N SER A 93 -14.19 -10.15 18.69
CA SER A 93 -14.94 -8.98 18.23
C SER A 93 -14.50 -7.71 18.97
N LYS A 94 -14.78 -6.54 18.38
CA LYS A 94 -14.49 -5.23 18.99
C LYS A 94 -14.99 -5.15 20.44
N ASP A 95 -16.19 -5.66 20.70
CA ASP A 95 -16.83 -5.59 22.02
C ASP A 95 -16.18 -6.56 23.03
N GLU A 96 -15.72 -7.72 22.58
CA GLU A 96 -14.95 -8.66 23.41
C GLU A 96 -13.58 -8.08 23.78
N TYR A 97 -12.92 -7.39 22.85
CA TYR A 97 -11.69 -6.64 23.13
C TYR A 97 -11.90 -5.54 24.16
N LEU A 98 -12.95 -4.72 24.01
CA LEU A 98 -13.27 -3.64 24.95
C LEU A 98 -13.61 -4.19 26.34
N LYS A 99 -14.28 -5.34 26.42
CA LYS A 99 -14.60 -6.01 27.69
C LYS A 99 -13.34 -6.54 28.38
N LEU A 100 -12.39 -7.12 27.65
CA LEU A 100 -11.08 -7.54 28.16
C LEU A 100 -10.26 -6.34 28.69
N ILE A 101 -10.28 -5.22 27.99
CA ILE A 101 -9.58 -3.98 28.39
C ILE A 101 -10.17 -3.41 29.69
N ASN A 102 -11.50 -3.37 29.80
CA ASN A 102 -12.20 -2.75 30.92
C ASN A 102 -12.23 -3.61 32.19
N THR A 103 -12.01 -4.92 32.09
CA THR A 103 -12.12 -5.86 33.23
C THR A 103 -10.81 -6.16 33.95
N GLN A 104 -9.65 -5.70 33.44
CA GLN A 104 -8.35 -5.99 34.04
C GLN A 104 -7.55 -4.73 34.41
N LYS A 105 -6.69 -4.86 35.45
CA LYS A 105 -5.69 -3.85 35.78
C LYS A 105 -4.59 -3.88 34.71
N ILE A 106 -4.77 -3.09 33.67
CA ILE A 106 -3.75 -2.87 32.64
C ILE A 106 -2.64 -1.96 33.21
N PRO A 107 -1.35 -2.31 33.06
CA PRO A 107 -0.24 -1.43 33.46
C PRO A 107 -0.31 -0.06 32.76
N THR A 108 0.15 0.98 33.44
CA THR A 108 -0.04 2.38 33.04
C THR A 108 0.44 2.69 31.61
N ASP A 109 1.56 2.10 31.19
CA ASP A 109 2.14 2.31 29.86
C ASP A 109 1.25 1.80 28.72
N TYR A 110 0.43 0.79 29.00
CA TYR A 110 -0.51 0.21 28.03
C TYR A 110 -1.87 0.90 28.04
N LYS A 111 -2.23 1.61 29.13
CA LYS A 111 -3.43 2.45 29.14
C LYS A 111 -3.33 3.53 28.07
N TYR A 112 -2.15 4.11 27.85
CA TYR A 112 -1.94 5.07 26.77
C TYR A 112 -2.18 4.43 25.40
N PHE A 113 -1.62 3.25 25.12
CA PHE A 113 -1.86 2.57 23.84
C PHE A 113 -3.34 2.25 23.62
N PHE A 114 -4.03 1.66 24.61
CA PHE A 114 -5.44 1.27 24.47
C PHE A 114 -6.43 2.44 24.52
N ASN A 115 -6.09 3.54 25.18
CA ASN A 115 -6.96 4.73 25.24
C ASN A 115 -6.70 5.70 24.09
N GLU A 116 -5.46 5.85 23.64
CA GLU A 116 -5.08 6.90 22.67
C GLU A 116 -4.81 6.33 21.26
N CYS A 117 -4.17 5.16 21.16
CA CYS A 117 -3.72 4.61 19.87
C CYS A 117 -4.71 3.60 19.28
N PHE A 118 -5.26 2.72 20.11
CA PHE A 118 -6.14 1.63 19.69
C PHE A 118 -7.51 2.10 19.17
N PRO A 119 -8.17 3.13 19.75
CA PRO A 119 -9.41 3.66 19.18
C PRO A 119 -9.19 4.27 17.79
N SER A 120 -8.06 4.94 17.57
CA SER A 120 -7.65 5.43 16.26
C SER A 120 -7.43 4.28 15.26
N TYR A 121 -6.81 3.18 15.68
CA TYR A 121 -6.65 1.97 14.87
C TYR A 121 -8.01 1.34 14.52
N LEU A 122 -8.91 1.18 15.51
CA LEU A 122 -10.24 0.61 15.32
C LEU A 122 -11.17 1.49 14.47
N GLN A 123 -11.08 2.81 14.58
CA GLN A 123 -11.81 3.74 13.69
C GLN A 123 -11.36 3.61 12.22
N ASN A 124 -10.12 3.20 11.98
CA ASN A 124 -9.60 2.94 10.63
C ASN A 124 -9.92 1.53 10.10
N ILE A 125 -10.39 0.61 10.96
CA ILE A 125 -10.73 -0.77 10.59
C ILE A 125 -12.18 -0.93 10.13
N SER A 126 -13.04 0.02 10.49
CA SER A 126 -14.46 -0.05 10.17
C SER A 126 -14.91 1.27 9.56
N SER A 127 -14.82 1.34 8.24
CA SER A 127 -15.78 2.12 7.49
C SER A 127 -16.32 1.23 6.39
N SER A 128 -17.64 1.09 6.36
CA SER A 128 -18.37 0.67 5.17
C SER A 128 -17.77 1.40 3.98
N THR A 129 -17.12 0.64 3.11
CA THR A 129 -16.40 1.18 1.96
C THR A 129 -17.42 1.84 1.04
N ASN A 130 -17.30 3.15 0.89
CA ASN A 130 -18.23 3.91 0.07
C ASN A 130 -17.84 3.68 -1.39
N GLN A 131 -18.57 2.79 -2.07
CA GLN A 131 -18.51 2.72 -3.52
C GLN A 131 -18.82 4.12 -4.07
N LEU A 132 -17.81 4.75 -4.67
CA LEU A 132 -17.95 6.07 -5.24
C LEU A 132 -18.90 5.98 -6.43
N LYS A 133 -19.93 6.83 -6.41
CA LYS A 133 -20.88 6.97 -7.52
C LYS A 133 -20.61 8.32 -8.17
N GLY A 134 -20.47 8.31 -9.49
CA GLY A 134 -20.30 9.53 -10.28
C GLY A 134 -20.19 9.18 -11.74
N THR A 135 -20.63 10.08 -12.61
CA THR A 135 -20.55 9.92 -14.07
C THR A 135 -19.11 9.75 -14.57
N ASN A 136 -18.15 10.29 -13.83
CA ASN A 136 -16.72 10.25 -14.14
C ASN A 136 -15.96 9.10 -13.44
N ILE A 137 -16.64 8.31 -12.61
CA ILE A 137 -16.05 7.13 -11.97
C ILE A 137 -16.35 5.91 -12.83
N LEU A 138 -15.32 5.42 -13.53
CA LEU A 138 -15.42 4.25 -14.42
C LEU A 138 -15.46 2.94 -13.62
N PHE A 139 -14.77 2.92 -12.49
CA PHE A 139 -14.62 1.78 -11.62
C PHE A 139 -14.47 2.28 -10.19
N SER A 140 -15.15 1.63 -9.26
CA SER A 140 -15.01 1.87 -7.82
C SER A 140 -15.25 0.56 -7.10
N SER A 141 -14.27 0.18 -6.30
CA SER A 141 -14.27 -1.08 -5.58
C SER A 141 -13.52 -0.93 -4.28
N ASN A 142 -14.01 -1.61 -3.25
CA ASN A 142 -13.14 -1.90 -2.11
C ASN A 142 -12.06 -2.91 -2.53
N SER A 143 -10.96 -2.96 -1.80
CA SER A 143 -9.87 -3.90 -2.07
C SER A 143 -10.33 -5.35 -2.11
N ASP A 144 -11.39 -5.69 -1.37
CA ASP A 144 -11.82 -7.07 -1.14
C ASP A 144 -12.71 -7.62 -2.26
N SER A 145 -13.48 -6.76 -2.94
CA SER A 145 -14.30 -7.13 -4.11
C SER A 145 -13.50 -7.24 -5.39
N ILE A 146 -12.25 -6.75 -5.42
CA ILE A 146 -11.34 -7.00 -6.53
C ILE A 146 -10.90 -8.45 -6.49
N LYS A 147 -11.35 -9.24 -7.48
CA LYS A 147 -10.92 -10.63 -7.64
C LYS A 147 -9.44 -10.71 -8.04
N SER A 148 -9.02 -9.89 -9.01
CA SER A 148 -7.63 -9.82 -9.44
C SER A 148 -7.34 -8.58 -10.27
N VAL A 149 -6.16 -7.98 -10.07
CA VAL A 149 -5.55 -6.99 -10.96
C VAL A 149 -4.30 -7.59 -11.57
N TYR A 150 -4.05 -7.30 -12.84
CA TYR A 150 -2.79 -7.63 -13.48
C TYR A 150 -2.43 -6.63 -14.58
N LEU A 151 -1.14 -6.58 -14.88
CA LEU A 151 -0.59 -5.83 -16.00
C LEU A 151 -0.47 -6.76 -17.19
N LEU A 152 -1.00 -6.35 -18.33
CA LEU A 152 -0.91 -7.08 -19.59
C LEU A 152 0.06 -6.35 -20.51
N PHE A 153 1.22 -6.95 -20.77
CA PHE A 153 2.25 -6.37 -21.65
C PHE A 153 2.14 -6.94 -23.06
N ASN A 154 2.09 -6.07 -24.06
CA ASN A 154 1.92 -6.42 -25.46
C ASN A 154 3.27 -6.72 -26.14
N LYS A 155 3.96 -7.78 -25.67
CA LYS A 155 5.30 -8.16 -26.15
C LYS A 155 5.32 -8.45 -27.67
N GLU A 156 4.23 -9.02 -28.18
CA GLU A 156 4.05 -9.41 -29.59
C GLU A 156 3.50 -8.28 -30.49
N LYS A 157 3.33 -7.06 -29.96
CA LYS A 157 2.82 -5.88 -30.70
C LYS A 157 1.50 -6.14 -31.43
N GLN A 158 0.63 -6.95 -30.83
CA GLN A 158 -0.69 -7.27 -31.35
C GLN A 158 -1.62 -6.05 -31.30
N SER A 159 -2.68 -6.05 -32.13
CA SER A 159 -3.74 -5.06 -31.96
C SER A 159 -4.39 -5.19 -30.57
N SER A 160 -4.82 -4.08 -29.98
CA SER A 160 -5.48 -4.08 -28.66
C SER A 160 -6.71 -4.99 -28.62
N THR A 161 -7.46 -5.09 -29.72
CA THR A 161 -8.61 -6.00 -29.84
C THR A 161 -8.20 -7.46 -29.79
N ALA A 162 -7.14 -7.85 -30.50
CA ALA A 162 -6.65 -9.23 -30.49
C ALA A 162 -6.11 -9.62 -29.12
N LEU A 163 -5.32 -8.72 -28.49
CA LEU A 163 -4.74 -8.96 -27.19
C LEU A 163 -5.82 -9.13 -26.10
N VAL A 164 -6.84 -8.27 -26.09
CA VAL A 164 -7.93 -8.33 -25.10
C VAL A 164 -8.88 -9.51 -25.34
N LYS A 165 -9.06 -9.95 -26.59
CA LYS A 165 -9.86 -11.14 -26.92
C LYS A 165 -9.28 -12.43 -26.34
N ASN A 166 -7.97 -12.49 -26.14
CA ASN A 166 -7.27 -13.65 -25.60
C ASN A 166 -7.30 -13.69 -24.05
N LEU A 167 -7.92 -12.72 -23.38
CA LEU A 167 -7.99 -12.73 -21.94
C LEU A 167 -8.95 -13.82 -21.42
N PRO A 168 -8.66 -14.44 -20.26
CA PRO A 168 -9.56 -15.43 -19.66
C PRO A 168 -10.95 -14.87 -19.36
N ASN A 169 -11.95 -15.75 -19.31
CA ASN A 169 -13.32 -15.35 -19.00
C ASN A 169 -13.43 -14.70 -17.61
N ALA A 170 -14.19 -13.62 -17.52
CA ALA A 170 -14.47 -12.90 -16.28
C ALA A 170 -15.92 -12.42 -16.22
N LYS A 171 -16.49 -12.42 -15.00
CA LYS A 171 -17.86 -11.95 -14.76
C LYS A 171 -17.97 -10.45 -14.95
N ASN A 172 -17.08 -9.65 -14.35
CA ASN A 172 -16.91 -8.25 -14.67
C ASN A 172 -15.43 -7.96 -14.87
N ARG A 173 -15.13 -7.11 -15.84
CA ARG A 173 -13.76 -6.68 -16.12
C ARG A 173 -13.74 -5.26 -16.63
N ILE A 174 -12.76 -4.48 -16.18
CA ILE A 174 -12.35 -3.25 -16.86
C ILE A 174 -10.93 -3.43 -17.38
N VAL A 175 -10.71 -3.02 -18.64
CA VAL A 175 -9.40 -2.98 -19.29
C VAL A 175 -9.14 -1.55 -19.71
N ILE A 176 -8.07 -0.97 -19.19
CA ILE A 176 -7.62 0.38 -19.55
C ILE A 176 -6.18 0.36 -20.06
N SER A 177 -5.78 1.39 -20.79
CA SER A 177 -4.37 1.71 -20.98
C SER A 177 -3.63 1.72 -19.64
N GLY A 178 -2.36 1.31 -19.63
CA GLY A 178 -1.52 1.45 -18.45
C GLY A 178 -0.67 2.71 -18.51
N THR A 179 0.65 2.56 -18.39
CA THR A 179 1.60 3.67 -18.57
C THR A 179 1.84 3.97 -20.06
N TYR A 180 2.52 5.07 -20.31
CA TYR A 180 2.84 5.58 -21.64
C TYR A 180 3.54 4.54 -22.50
N THR A 181 3.28 4.55 -23.80
CA THR A 181 4.03 3.73 -24.75
C THR A 181 5.19 4.53 -25.33
N SER A 182 6.40 4.01 -25.20
CA SER A 182 7.61 4.60 -25.78
C SER A 182 7.67 4.43 -27.31
N PRO A 183 8.55 5.17 -28.01
CA PRO A 183 8.78 4.99 -29.45
C PRO A 183 9.23 3.57 -29.85
N TYR A 184 9.74 2.78 -28.91
CA TYR A 184 10.16 1.39 -29.12
C TYR A 184 9.04 0.35 -28.92
N SER A 185 7.80 0.82 -28.75
CA SER A 185 6.63 -0.02 -28.43
C SER A 185 6.74 -0.75 -27.08
N LEU A 186 7.58 -0.23 -26.16
CA LEU A 186 7.69 -0.69 -24.78
C LEU A 186 6.97 0.26 -23.83
N PRO A 187 6.53 -0.20 -22.65
CA PRO A 187 6.06 0.69 -21.59
C PRO A 187 7.16 1.70 -21.27
N ALA A 188 6.83 2.98 -21.20
CA ALA A 188 7.77 4.02 -20.83
C ALA A 188 7.99 3.99 -19.31
N GLY A 189 9.25 4.11 -18.90
CA GLY A 189 9.61 3.96 -17.50
C GLY A 189 9.77 2.52 -17.08
N LEU A 190 10.06 2.34 -15.80
CA LEU A 190 10.36 1.05 -15.23
C LEU A 190 9.12 0.16 -15.32
N ALA A 191 9.27 -0.99 -15.96
CA ALA A 191 8.21 -1.97 -16.11
C ALA A 191 8.72 -3.38 -15.86
N VAL A 192 8.01 -4.12 -15.02
CA VAL A 192 8.32 -5.51 -14.64
C VAL A 192 7.03 -6.30 -14.66
N ASP A 193 7.08 -7.51 -15.21
CA ASP A 193 5.96 -8.46 -15.22
C ASP A 193 6.30 -9.69 -14.39
N LYS A 194 5.68 -9.83 -13.21
CA LYS A 194 5.86 -10.97 -12.31
C LYS A 194 7.33 -11.30 -12.05
N GLY A 195 8.15 -10.25 -11.89
CA GLY A 195 9.59 -10.39 -11.71
C GLY A 195 10.46 -10.35 -12.97
N GLU A 196 9.87 -10.44 -14.16
CA GLU A 196 10.58 -10.31 -15.44
C GLU A 196 10.65 -8.84 -15.84
N THR A 197 11.85 -8.28 -15.94
CA THR A 197 12.03 -6.89 -16.37
C THR A 197 11.63 -6.73 -17.84
N ILE A 198 10.60 -5.93 -18.09
CA ILE A 198 10.11 -5.59 -19.44
C ILE A 198 10.81 -4.35 -19.96
N ASN A 199 10.95 -3.32 -19.12
CA ASN A 199 11.75 -2.14 -19.41
C ASN A 199 12.53 -1.73 -18.15
N PRO A 200 13.88 -1.78 -18.15
CA PRO A 200 14.68 -1.41 -16.99
C PRO A 200 14.81 0.11 -16.79
N TYR A 201 14.37 0.92 -17.74
CA TYR A 201 14.64 2.35 -17.75
C TYR A 201 13.75 3.11 -16.76
N ILE A 202 14.33 3.82 -15.79
CA ILE A 202 13.59 4.69 -14.88
C ILE A 202 13.37 6.07 -15.52
N GLN A 203 12.12 6.47 -15.70
CA GLN A 203 11.74 7.83 -16.11
C GLN A 203 11.83 8.82 -14.96
N LYS A 204 11.71 10.12 -15.28
CA LYS A 204 11.69 11.20 -14.28
C LYS A 204 10.45 11.20 -13.37
N TRP A 205 9.47 10.35 -13.66
CA TRP A 205 8.21 10.27 -12.91
C TRP A 205 8.38 9.49 -11.60
N ASP A 206 7.56 9.79 -10.61
CA ASP A 206 7.74 9.18 -9.29
C ASP A 206 6.70 8.11 -8.92
N GLY A 207 5.71 7.86 -9.78
CA GLY A 207 4.61 6.96 -9.48
C GLY A 207 4.89 5.55 -9.92
N LEU A 208 4.59 4.58 -9.07
CA LEU A 208 4.58 3.16 -9.42
C LEU A 208 3.18 2.60 -9.13
N LEU A 209 2.58 1.94 -10.12
CA LEU A 209 1.50 0.99 -9.87
C LEU A 209 2.13 -0.39 -9.69
N LEU A 210 2.02 -0.92 -8.48
CA LEU A 210 2.52 -2.24 -8.12
C LEU A 210 1.36 -3.21 -8.00
N ILE A 211 1.48 -4.38 -8.65
CA ILE A 211 0.57 -5.50 -8.48
C ILE A 211 1.32 -6.59 -7.70
N ASP A 212 0.87 -6.87 -6.49
CA ASP A 212 1.51 -7.86 -5.63
C ASP A 212 1.19 -9.31 -6.05
N LYS A 213 1.80 -10.28 -5.36
CA LYS A 213 1.60 -11.71 -5.60
C LYS A 213 0.14 -12.19 -5.41
N ASN A 214 -0.67 -11.40 -4.71
CA ASN A 214 -2.10 -11.67 -4.46
C ASN A 214 -2.99 -10.94 -5.48
N SER A 215 -2.39 -10.38 -6.55
CA SER A 215 -3.10 -9.61 -7.58
C SER A 215 -3.78 -8.36 -7.03
N LYS A 216 -3.24 -7.75 -5.97
CA LYS A 216 -3.75 -6.49 -5.41
C LYS A 216 -2.91 -5.30 -5.88
N PRO A 217 -3.54 -4.19 -6.29
CA PRO A 217 -2.85 -3.00 -6.74
C PRO A 217 -2.42 -2.13 -5.55
N HIS A 218 -1.27 -1.47 -5.69
CA HIS A 218 -0.73 -0.52 -4.73
C HIS A 218 -0.10 0.65 -5.48
N ILE A 219 -0.43 1.88 -5.09
CA ILE A 219 0.21 3.08 -5.61
C ILE A 219 1.36 3.48 -4.68
N LEU A 220 2.58 3.52 -5.22
CA LEU A 220 3.80 3.84 -4.49
C LEU A 220 4.51 5.06 -5.07
N ASN A 221 5.28 5.73 -4.22
CA ASN A 221 6.23 6.78 -4.59
C ASN A 221 7.64 6.19 -4.66
N ILE A 222 8.31 6.35 -5.80
CA ILE A 222 9.68 5.86 -6.03
C ILE A 222 10.70 6.45 -5.03
N GLU A 223 10.47 7.67 -4.56
CA GLU A 223 11.35 8.39 -3.62
C GLU A 223 11.16 7.91 -2.17
N GLU A 224 10.05 7.24 -1.88
CA GLU A 224 9.72 6.68 -0.55
C GLU A 224 9.62 5.14 -0.60
N LEU A 225 10.31 4.50 -1.54
CA LEU A 225 10.26 3.04 -1.67
C LEU A 225 10.82 2.36 -0.43
N SER A 226 9.96 1.53 0.17
CA SER A 226 10.33 0.62 1.24
C SER A 226 9.65 -0.73 1.02
N PHE A 227 10.41 -1.81 1.09
CA PHE A 227 9.90 -3.18 1.03
C PHE A 227 10.55 -4.00 2.15
N ASN A 228 9.76 -4.72 2.96
CA ASN A 228 10.24 -5.47 4.13
C ASN A 228 11.21 -4.66 5.01
N PHE A 229 10.81 -3.43 5.37
CA PHE A 229 11.59 -2.49 6.19
C PHE A 229 12.91 -1.99 5.59
N LYS A 230 13.23 -2.37 4.35
CA LYS A 230 14.39 -1.86 3.62
C LYS A 230 13.97 -0.75 2.68
N SER A 231 14.62 0.40 2.78
CA SER A 231 14.42 1.52 1.84
C SER A 231 15.31 1.33 0.61
N PHE A 232 14.83 1.74 -0.57
CA PHE A 232 15.56 1.65 -1.83
C PHE A 232 15.60 3.01 -2.51
N LYS A 233 16.81 3.51 -2.82
CA LYS A 233 17.00 4.77 -3.57
C LYS A 233 17.26 4.51 -5.05
N ILE A 234 16.30 3.91 -5.74
CA ILE A 234 16.53 3.31 -7.06
C ILE A 234 16.82 4.31 -8.18
N LYS A 235 16.48 5.60 -8.01
CA LYS A 235 16.81 6.66 -8.98
C LYS A 235 18.26 7.14 -8.88
N SER A 236 18.88 7.05 -7.71
CA SER A 236 20.22 7.60 -7.45
C SER A 236 21.26 6.54 -7.08
N ASN A 237 20.85 5.30 -6.82
CA ASN A 237 21.72 4.22 -6.40
C ASN A 237 21.45 2.95 -7.22
N PHE A 238 22.43 2.57 -8.05
CA PHE A 238 22.33 1.40 -8.92
C PHE A 238 22.29 0.08 -8.14
N SER A 239 22.99 -0.04 -7.01
CA SER A 239 22.93 -1.24 -6.16
C SER A 239 21.53 -1.42 -5.57
N ASP A 240 20.91 -0.33 -5.11
CA ASP A 240 19.53 -0.38 -4.62
C ASP A 240 18.54 -0.72 -5.73
N TYR A 241 18.75 -0.20 -6.94
CA TYR A 241 17.96 -0.58 -8.11
C TYR A 241 18.02 -2.08 -8.38
N LEU A 242 19.23 -2.66 -8.45
CA LEU A 242 19.38 -4.11 -8.68
C LEU A 242 18.72 -4.95 -7.58
N LYS A 243 18.91 -4.57 -6.31
CA LYS A 243 18.27 -5.24 -5.17
C LYS A 243 16.75 -5.11 -5.21
N PHE A 244 16.23 -3.96 -5.64
CA PHE A 244 14.78 -3.77 -5.78
C PHE A 244 14.22 -4.67 -6.90
N VAL A 245 14.88 -4.74 -8.06
CA VAL A 245 14.49 -5.66 -9.14
C VAL A 245 14.52 -7.12 -8.68
N GLU A 246 15.53 -7.51 -7.88
CA GLU A 246 15.61 -8.85 -7.28
C GLU A 246 14.43 -9.12 -6.34
N VAL A 247 14.06 -8.16 -5.48
CA VAL A 247 12.86 -8.27 -4.64
C VAL A 247 11.59 -8.45 -5.47
N LEU A 248 11.44 -7.70 -6.56
CA LEU A 248 10.29 -7.87 -7.47
C LEU A 248 10.26 -9.27 -8.08
N LYS A 249 11.44 -9.80 -8.43
CA LYS A 249 11.61 -11.16 -8.97
C LYS A 249 11.22 -12.24 -7.97
N GLU A 250 11.78 -12.19 -6.76
CA GLU A 250 11.50 -13.15 -5.70
C GLU A 250 10.01 -13.19 -5.32
N ASN A 251 9.36 -12.03 -5.33
CA ASN A 251 7.96 -11.90 -4.93
C ASN A 251 6.97 -11.97 -6.10
N LYS A 252 7.45 -12.22 -7.33
CA LYS A 252 6.64 -12.27 -8.56
C LYS A 252 5.74 -11.04 -8.72
N ILE A 253 6.28 -9.86 -8.43
CA ILE A 253 5.57 -8.58 -8.47
C ILE A 253 5.60 -8.02 -9.90
N SER A 254 4.50 -7.44 -10.35
CA SER A 254 4.46 -6.63 -11.57
C SER A 254 4.42 -5.14 -11.21
N ILE A 255 5.14 -4.29 -11.95
CA ILE A 255 5.09 -2.83 -11.80
C ILE A 255 5.03 -2.13 -13.15
N ILE A 256 4.41 -0.96 -13.19
CA ILE A 256 4.61 0.07 -14.22
C ILE A 256 4.85 1.43 -13.56
N GLN A 257 5.72 2.23 -14.14
CA GLN A 257 6.00 3.60 -13.71
C GLN A 257 5.14 4.61 -14.47
N SER A 258 4.57 5.61 -13.79
CA SER A 258 3.82 6.72 -14.38
C SER A 258 3.94 8.00 -13.54
N HIS A 259 3.29 9.09 -13.95
CA HIS A 259 3.23 10.32 -13.16
C HIS A 259 2.43 10.10 -11.86
N LEU A 260 3.12 10.22 -10.72
CA LEU A 260 2.48 10.36 -9.41
C LEU A 260 1.86 11.75 -9.31
N ILE A 261 0.56 11.81 -9.04
CA ILE A 261 -0.16 13.09 -8.92
C ILE A 261 -0.60 13.38 -7.49
N VAL A 262 -0.86 12.34 -6.68
CA VAL A 262 -1.18 12.46 -5.25
C VAL A 262 -0.44 11.37 -4.46
N TYR A 263 0.11 11.73 -3.30
CA TYR A 263 0.69 10.77 -2.36
C TYR A 263 0.57 11.25 -0.91
N ASN A 264 0.01 10.41 -0.04
CA ASN A 264 -0.26 10.72 1.36
C ASN A 264 -0.98 12.08 1.50
N ASP A 265 -2.10 12.21 0.80
CA ASP A 265 -2.99 13.39 0.80
C ASP A 265 -2.33 14.69 0.27
N THR A 266 -1.17 14.58 -0.38
CA THR A 266 -0.41 15.72 -0.90
C THR A 266 -0.30 15.63 -2.42
N ILE A 267 -0.49 16.76 -3.12
CA ILE A 267 -0.26 16.86 -4.56
C ILE A 267 1.24 16.74 -4.85
N CYS A 268 1.61 15.85 -5.78
CA CYS A 268 3.00 15.55 -6.13
C CYS A 268 3.48 16.21 -7.43
N VAL A 269 2.61 16.96 -8.10
CA VAL A 269 2.90 17.66 -9.34
C VAL A 269 2.89 19.17 -9.12
N GLU A 270 3.82 19.86 -9.75
CA GLU A 270 3.89 21.32 -9.67
C GLU A 270 2.73 21.98 -10.43
N LYS A 271 2.28 23.12 -9.92
CA LYS A 271 1.29 23.95 -10.59
C LYS A 271 1.96 24.75 -11.71
N ASP A 272 1.72 24.34 -12.96
CA ASP A 272 2.15 25.08 -14.15
C ASP A 272 0.94 25.59 -14.93
N LEU A 273 0.76 26.92 -14.95
CA LEU A 273 -0.33 27.59 -15.66
C LEU A 273 -0.24 27.47 -17.18
N LYS A 274 0.93 27.11 -17.72
CA LYS A 274 1.17 26.93 -19.16
C LYS A 274 1.01 25.48 -19.60
N GLN A 275 0.84 24.53 -18.67
CA GLN A 275 0.67 23.13 -19.02
C GLN A 275 -0.62 22.93 -19.83
N ALA A 276 -0.50 22.21 -20.96
CA ALA A 276 -1.64 21.88 -21.80
C ALA A 276 -2.66 21.04 -21.02
N LYS A 277 -3.93 21.46 -21.10
CA LYS A 277 -5.06 20.75 -20.50
C LYS A 277 -5.63 19.77 -21.51
N THR A 278 -5.79 18.52 -21.11
CA THR A 278 -6.37 17.46 -21.94
C THR A 278 -7.31 16.60 -21.11
N ARG A 279 -8.09 15.73 -21.75
CA ARG A 279 -8.77 14.65 -21.03
C ARG A 279 -7.72 13.81 -20.28
N ARG A 280 -8.03 13.43 -19.03
CA ARG A 280 -7.14 12.68 -18.14
C ARG A 280 -7.88 11.51 -17.51
N ARG A 281 -7.12 10.46 -17.20
CA ARG A 281 -7.57 9.30 -16.44
C ARG A 281 -6.61 9.07 -15.30
N ALA A 282 -7.14 8.81 -14.12
CA ALA A 282 -6.36 8.47 -12.95
C ALA A 282 -6.87 7.17 -12.34
N ILE A 283 -5.92 6.36 -11.85
CA ILE A 283 -6.22 5.34 -10.86
C ILE A 283 -5.80 5.89 -9.50
N PHE A 284 -6.66 5.75 -8.50
CA PHE A 284 -6.44 6.33 -7.18
C PHE A 284 -6.95 5.45 -6.04
N GLU A 285 -6.34 5.66 -4.87
CA GLU A 285 -6.68 5.04 -3.59
C GLU A 285 -7.29 6.08 -2.65
N THR A 286 -8.34 5.70 -1.93
CA THR A 286 -8.94 6.47 -0.83
C THR A 286 -8.45 5.98 0.54
N LYS A 287 -8.80 6.69 1.63
CA LYS A 287 -8.33 6.35 3.01
C LYS A 287 -8.72 4.94 3.43
N ASP A 288 -9.89 4.48 2.99
CA ASP A 288 -10.44 3.13 3.18
C ASP A 288 -9.78 2.06 2.30
N LYS A 289 -8.70 2.39 1.58
CA LYS A 289 -7.98 1.50 0.64
C LYS A 289 -8.81 1.03 -0.55
N GLY A 290 -9.95 1.68 -0.83
CA GLY A 290 -10.69 1.48 -2.06
C GLY A 290 -9.87 1.93 -3.27
N ILE A 291 -10.01 1.19 -4.38
CA ILE A 291 -9.37 1.49 -5.67
C ILE A 291 -10.43 1.99 -6.63
N HIS A 292 -10.12 3.09 -7.28
CA HIS A 292 -11.05 3.79 -8.15
C HIS A 292 -10.37 4.25 -9.43
N ILE A 293 -11.13 4.30 -10.52
CA ILE A 293 -10.69 4.84 -11.81
C ILE A 293 -11.57 6.03 -12.16
N PHE A 294 -10.96 7.20 -12.25
CA PHE A 294 -11.60 8.43 -12.70
C PHE A 294 -11.23 8.72 -14.16
N ASP A 295 -12.20 9.16 -14.94
CA ASP A 295 -12.01 9.70 -16.29
C ASP A 295 -12.67 11.07 -16.39
N SER A 296 -11.93 12.07 -16.84
CA SER A 296 -12.43 13.44 -16.91
C SER A 296 -13.46 13.66 -18.02
N PHE A 297 -13.58 12.73 -18.98
CA PHE A 297 -14.47 12.80 -20.14
C PHE A 297 -14.36 14.15 -20.85
N ASP A 298 -15.38 15.00 -20.75
CA ASP A 298 -15.47 16.28 -21.44
C ASP A 298 -14.67 17.40 -20.74
N LYS A 299 -14.16 17.15 -19.53
CA LYS A 299 -13.29 18.09 -18.82
C LYS A 299 -11.84 17.88 -19.22
N ASN A 300 -11.15 18.98 -19.48
CA ASN A 300 -9.72 19.01 -19.72
C ASN A 300 -8.98 19.48 -18.46
N PHE A 301 -7.98 18.71 -18.04
CA PHE A 301 -7.16 19.00 -16.87
C PHE A 301 -5.67 19.02 -17.21
N SER A 302 -4.93 19.93 -16.58
CA SER A 302 -3.52 19.72 -16.26
C SER A 302 -3.37 18.57 -15.24
N LEU A 303 -2.16 18.06 -15.04
CA LEU A 303 -1.92 17.04 -14.01
C LEU A 303 -2.21 17.60 -12.60
N TYR A 304 -1.88 18.86 -12.36
CA TYR A 304 -2.15 19.53 -11.09
C TYR A 304 -3.66 19.63 -10.82
N GLU A 305 -4.44 20.12 -11.80
CA GLU A 305 -5.89 20.23 -11.64
C GLU A 305 -6.56 18.86 -11.50
N LEU A 306 -6.04 17.82 -12.16
CA LEU A 306 -6.52 16.45 -11.96
C LEU A 306 -6.28 15.99 -10.52
N ALA A 307 -5.07 16.23 -9.97
CA ALA A 307 -4.70 15.87 -8.60
C ALA A 307 -5.62 16.54 -7.58
N ASP A 308 -5.77 17.86 -7.71
CA ASP A 308 -6.65 18.69 -6.89
C ASP A 308 -8.10 18.19 -6.96
N TYR A 309 -8.60 17.93 -8.18
CA TYR A 309 -9.97 17.46 -8.38
C TYR A 309 -10.25 16.12 -7.69
N VAL A 310 -9.36 15.13 -7.82
CA VAL A 310 -9.60 13.80 -7.22
C VAL A 310 -9.44 13.81 -5.69
N ILE A 311 -8.64 14.73 -5.13
CA ILE A 311 -8.59 14.96 -3.68
C ILE A 311 -9.92 15.56 -3.22
N GLU A 312 -10.30 16.71 -3.78
CA GLU A 312 -11.45 17.49 -3.29
C GLU A 312 -12.79 16.76 -3.49
N ASN A 313 -12.96 16.04 -4.61
CA ASN A 313 -14.24 15.42 -4.96
C ASN A 313 -14.37 13.97 -4.47
N TYR A 314 -13.25 13.28 -4.26
CA TYR A 314 -13.26 11.84 -3.99
C TYR A 314 -12.38 11.40 -2.82
N GLY A 315 -11.67 12.32 -2.16
CA GLY A 315 -10.82 12.01 -1.02
C GLY A 315 -9.62 11.13 -1.39
N ALA A 316 -9.08 11.30 -2.60
CA ALA A 316 -7.91 10.54 -3.05
C ALA A 316 -6.71 10.80 -2.13
N THR A 317 -6.09 9.73 -1.66
CA THR A 317 -4.90 9.76 -0.80
C THR A 317 -3.63 9.44 -1.58
N ARG A 318 -3.78 8.67 -2.66
CA ARG A 318 -2.71 8.33 -3.61
C ARG A 318 -3.32 8.23 -4.99
N ALA A 319 -2.62 8.72 -6.01
CA ALA A 319 -3.11 8.66 -7.38
C ALA A 319 -1.96 8.74 -8.37
N ILE A 320 -2.08 8.01 -9.48
CA ILE A 320 -1.22 8.17 -10.64
C ILE A 320 -2.05 8.50 -11.88
N ASN A 321 -1.45 9.23 -12.82
CA ASN A 321 -2.04 9.44 -14.14
C ASN A 321 -1.88 8.17 -15.00
N ILE A 322 -2.88 7.89 -15.84
CA ILE A 322 -2.90 6.82 -16.82
C ILE A 322 -2.72 7.39 -18.22
N ASP A 323 -2.06 6.65 -19.11
CA ASP A 323 -1.83 7.11 -20.48
C ASP A 323 -3.15 7.30 -21.25
N MET A 324 -3.21 8.38 -22.02
CA MET A 324 -4.35 8.78 -22.81
C MET A 324 -3.88 9.35 -24.15
N GLY A 325 -4.55 10.39 -24.68
CA GLY A 325 -4.31 10.89 -26.02
C GLY A 325 -4.59 9.79 -27.05
N ASP A 326 -3.67 9.63 -28.00
CA ASP A 326 -3.77 8.62 -29.06
C ASP A 326 -3.74 7.18 -28.52
N TYR A 327 -3.33 6.98 -27.26
CA TYR A 327 -3.28 5.68 -26.61
C TYR A 327 -4.47 5.43 -25.67
N ASN A 328 -5.51 6.27 -25.69
CA ASN A 328 -6.68 6.11 -24.81
C ASN A 328 -7.46 4.81 -25.11
N TYR A 329 -7.24 3.79 -24.29
CA TYR A 329 -8.00 2.55 -24.30
C TYR A 329 -8.80 2.42 -23.01
N CYS A 330 -10.10 2.13 -23.10
CA CYS A 330 -10.92 1.79 -21.94
C CYS A 330 -12.16 1.01 -22.35
N LYS A 331 -12.25 -0.23 -21.88
CA LYS A 331 -13.39 -1.10 -22.14
C LYS A 331 -13.86 -1.78 -20.88
N ILE A 332 -15.18 -1.88 -20.73
CA ILE A 332 -15.83 -2.57 -19.62
C ILE A 332 -16.58 -3.77 -20.18
N PHE A 333 -16.42 -4.92 -19.54
CA PHE A 333 -16.97 -6.20 -19.93
C PHE A 333 -17.82 -6.77 -18.79
N GLU A 334 -18.92 -7.41 -19.15
CA GLU A 334 -19.74 -8.24 -18.28
C GLU A 334 -19.94 -9.60 -18.94
N ASN A 335 -19.63 -10.68 -18.23
CA ASN A 335 -19.62 -12.06 -18.70
C ASN A 335 -18.84 -12.21 -20.02
N SER A 336 -17.64 -11.65 -20.07
CA SER A 336 -16.77 -11.57 -21.26
C SER A 336 -17.37 -10.83 -22.48
N VAL A 337 -18.53 -10.18 -22.33
CA VAL A 337 -19.15 -9.38 -23.39
C VAL A 337 -18.86 -7.90 -23.14
N GLN A 338 -18.33 -7.20 -24.15
CA GLN A 338 -18.10 -5.76 -24.07
C GLN A 338 -19.43 -5.03 -23.86
N LYS A 339 -19.53 -4.25 -22.79
CA LYS A 339 -20.71 -3.43 -22.46
C LYS A 339 -20.51 -1.95 -22.74
N LYS A 340 -19.30 -1.45 -22.50
CA LYS A 340 -18.94 -0.05 -22.70
C LYS A 340 -17.57 0.06 -23.35
N ASP A 341 -17.43 1.03 -24.25
CA ASP A 341 -16.17 1.37 -24.90
C ASP A 341 -15.99 2.89 -24.82
N TYR A 342 -14.98 3.32 -24.06
CA TYR A 342 -14.59 4.72 -23.89
C TYR A 342 -13.24 5.01 -24.56
N SER A 343 -12.80 4.12 -25.45
CA SER A 343 -11.52 4.21 -26.14
C SER A 343 -11.58 5.26 -27.25
N THR A 344 -10.48 5.99 -27.42
CA THR A 344 -10.25 6.89 -28.55
C THR A 344 -8.82 6.68 -29.03
N LEU A 345 -8.58 5.52 -29.66
CA LEU A 345 -7.25 5.18 -30.16
C LEU A 345 -6.93 5.95 -31.44
N GLY A 346 -5.73 6.49 -31.51
CA GLY A 346 -5.15 7.04 -32.73
C GLY A 346 -5.01 5.95 -33.80
N LYS A 347 -5.07 6.36 -35.07
CA LYS A 347 -4.95 5.44 -36.19
C LYS A 347 -3.55 4.78 -36.19
N GLY A 348 -3.51 3.45 -36.23
CA GLY A 348 -2.27 2.68 -36.27
C GLY A 348 -1.52 2.59 -34.93
N VAL A 349 -2.14 3.04 -33.83
CA VAL A 349 -1.56 2.95 -32.50
C VAL A 349 -1.61 1.51 -31.97
N THR A 350 -0.46 1.04 -31.48
CA THR A 350 -0.33 -0.20 -30.72
C THR A 350 0.10 0.13 -29.30
N LEU A 351 -0.73 -0.21 -28.30
CA LEU A 351 -0.38 -0.04 -26.90
C LEU A 351 0.63 -1.11 -26.47
N SER A 352 1.59 -0.70 -25.66
CA SER A 352 2.58 -1.60 -25.06
C SER A 352 2.08 -2.31 -23.79
N ASN A 353 1.09 -1.73 -23.09
CA ASN A 353 0.62 -2.26 -21.82
C ASN A 353 -0.80 -1.83 -21.46
N PHE A 354 -1.46 -2.65 -20.66
CA PHE A 354 -2.81 -2.45 -20.15
C PHE A 354 -2.88 -2.78 -18.66
N ILE A 355 -3.78 -2.13 -17.95
CA ILE A 355 -4.21 -2.54 -16.61
C ILE A 355 -5.53 -3.28 -16.77
N VAL A 356 -5.61 -4.49 -16.21
CA VAL A 356 -6.81 -5.31 -16.23
C VAL A 356 -7.27 -5.56 -14.79
N ILE A 357 -8.54 -5.26 -14.50
CA ILE A 357 -9.15 -5.47 -13.19
C ILE A 357 -10.39 -6.35 -13.37
N ASP A 358 -10.39 -7.51 -12.72
CA ASP A 358 -11.52 -8.44 -12.63
C ASP A 358 -12.19 -8.27 -11.26
N TYR A 359 -13.52 -8.11 -11.23
CA TYR A 359 -14.29 -7.77 -10.01
C TYR A 359 -15.71 -8.35 -9.99
#